data_AF-A0A8T9D3X5-F1
#
_entry.id   AF-A0A8T9D3X5-F1
#
_cell.length_a   1.000
_cell.length_b   1.000
_cell.length_c   1.000
_cell.angle_alpha   90.00
_cell.angle_beta   90.00
_cell.angle_gamma   90.00
#
_symmetry.space_group_name_H-M   'P 1'
#
loop_
_entity.id
_entity.type
_entity.pdbx_description
1 polymer ?
#
loop_
_entity_poly.entity_id
_entity_poly.type
_entity_poly.pdbx_seq_one_letter_code
_entity_poly.pdbx_strand_id
1 'polypeptide(L)' 'MLAAGPLPDVRVVDMNDALCGKQTCAAVVGNIIVWRDYHHMTATYALALAPYLAKAAGL' A
#
# COMPACT_ATOMS: atom_id res chain seq x y z
N MET A 1 10.85 -10.61 7.69
CA MET A 1 11.50 -9.59 8.54
C MET A 1 11.78 -8.39 7.66
N LEU A 2 11.24 -7.21 8.00
CA LEU A 2 11.51 -5.99 7.23
C LEU A 2 12.85 -5.43 7.70
N ALA A 3 13.80 -5.30 6.78
CA ALA A 3 15.20 -4.96 7.12
C ALA A 3 15.31 -3.67 7.94
N ALA A 4 14.42 -2.71 7.70
CA ALA A 4 14.41 -1.41 8.39
C ALA A 4 13.61 -1.39 9.71
N GLY A 5 12.83 -2.44 10.02
CA GLY A 5 11.97 -2.47 11.21
C GLY A 5 12.69 -2.32 12.57
N PRO A 6 13.92 -2.85 12.73
CA PRO A 6 14.67 -2.67 13.98
C PRO A 6 15.38 -1.30 14.12
N LEU A 7 15.35 -0.42 13.12
CA LEU A 7 16.08 0.84 13.17
C LEU A 7 15.33 1.85 14.08
N PRO A 8 16.00 2.50 15.05
CA PRO A 8 15.35 3.29 16.10
C PRO A 8 14.58 4.52 15.57
N ASP A 9 15.03 5.11 14.45
CA ASP A 9 14.41 6.30 13.84
C ASP A 9 13.60 5.99 12.58
N VAL A 10 13.23 4.72 12.37
CA VAL A 10 12.42 4.30 11.22
C VAL A 10 11.09 3.75 11.70
N ARG A 11 10.02 4.29 11.12
CA ARG A 11 8.69 3.72 11.22
C ARG A 11 8.35 2.96 9.96
N VAL A 12 8.05 1.68 10.12
CA VAL A 12 7.47 0.86 9.06
C VAL A 12 5.99 1.18 8.93
N VAL A 13 5.54 1.48 7.71
CA VAL A 13 4.13 1.56 7.36
C VAL A 13 3.81 0.39 6.43
N ASP A 14 2.96 -0.51 6.89
CA ASP A 14 2.46 -1.63 6.09
C ASP A 14 1.12 -1.24 5.46
N MET A 15 1.05 -1.30 4.13
CA MET A 15 -0.16 -1.00 3.35
C MET A 15 -0.71 -2.26 2.66
N ASN A 16 -0.20 -3.45 2.98
CA ASN A 16 -0.56 -4.69 2.29
C ASN A 16 -2.06 -5.00 2.39
N ASP A 17 -2.72 -4.70 3.50
CA ASP A 17 -4.17 -4.92 3.65
C ASP A 17 -5.01 -4.07 2.68
N ALA A 18 -4.45 -2.95 2.20
CA ALA A 18 -5.09 -2.13 1.17
C ALA A 18 -4.83 -2.65 -0.25
N LEU A 19 -3.92 -3.60 -0.44
CA LEU A 19 -3.50 -4.12 -1.75
C LEU A 19 -3.88 -5.59 -1.94
N CYS A 20 -3.90 -6.34 -0.85
CA CYS A 20 -3.93 -7.79 -0.84
C CYS A 20 -4.94 -8.32 0.19
N GLY A 21 -5.71 -9.30 -0.24
CA GLY A 21 -6.47 -10.15 0.67
C GLY A 21 -5.59 -11.30 1.19
N LYS A 22 -6.22 -12.28 1.83
CA LYS A 22 -5.52 -13.42 2.44
C LYS A 22 -4.71 -14.28 1.46
N GLN A 23 -5.12 -14.33 0.20
CA GLN A 23 -4.55 -15.26 -0.80
C GLN A 23 -4.01 -14.55 -2.04
N THR A 24 -4.60 -13.41 -2.41
CA THR A 24 -4.29 -12.72 -3.67
C THR A 24 -4.36 -11.22 -3.51
N CYS A 25 -3.54 -10.50 -4.29
CA CYS A 25 -3.66 -9.06 -4.47
C CYS A 25 -4.62 -8.77 -5.63
N ALA A 26 -5.74 -8.12 -5.31
CA ALA A 26 -6.83 -7.96 -6.27
C ALA A 26 -6.45 -6.99 -7.39
N ALA A 27 -6.87 -7.28 -8.62
CA ALA A 27 -6.70 -6.38 -9.75
C ALA A 27 -7.62 -5.14 -9.68
N VAL A 28 -8.73 -5.26 -8.95
CA VAL A 28 -9.72 -4.20 -8.75
C VAL A 28 -10.16 -4.16 -7.29
N VAL A 29 -10.13 -2.98 -6.69
CA VAL A 29 -10.65 -2.71 -5.33
C VAL A 29 -11.51 -1.45 -5.40
N GLY A 30 -12.74 -1.52 -4.87
CA GLY A 30 -13.64 -0.36 -4.84
C GLY A 30 -13.91 0.26 -6.22
N ASN A 31 -14.01 -0.56 -7.26
CA ASN A 31 -14.16 -0.16 -8.67
C ASN A 31 -12.96 0.59 -9.28
N ILE A 32 -11.78 0.51 -8.66
CA ILE A 32 -10.53 1.10 -9.16
C ILE A 32 -9.56 -0.02 -9.55
N ILE A 33 -8.97 0.06 -10.74
CA ILE A 33 -7.91 -0.86 -11.17
C ILE A 33 -6.65 -0.57 -10.35
N VAL A 34 -6.16 -1.58 -9.62
CA VAL A 34 -5.05 -1.45 -8.67
C VAL A 34 -3.71 -1.44 -9.39
N TRP A 35 -3.47 -2.41 -10.27
CA TRP A 35 -2.15 -2.69 -10.85
C TRP A 35 -2.05 -2.24 -12.31
N ARG A 36 -0.92 -1.61 -12.65
CA ARG A 36 -0.51 -1.33 -14.04
C ARG A 36 0.19 -2.54 -14.65
N ASP A 37 0.99 -3.22 -13.84
CA ASP A 37 1.77 -4.42 -14.18
C ASP A 37 2.04 -5.23 -12.90
N TYR A 38 2.97 -6.19 -12.94
CA TYR A 38 3.28 -7.07 -11.82
C TYR A 38 3.79 -6.36 -10.55
N HIS A 39 4.26 -5.11 -10.64
CA HIS A 39 4.92 -4.43 -9.52
C HIS A 39 4.41 -3.00 -9.27
N HIS A 40 3.76 -2.37 -10.25
CA HIS A 40 3.35 -0.97 -10.14
C HIS A 40 1.85 -0.82 -9.93
N MET A 41 1.46 0.03 -8.98
CA MET A 41 0.08 0.51 -8.86
C MET A 41 -0.26 1.48 -10.00
N THR A 42 -1.54 1.59 -10.34
CA THR A 42 -2.03 2.68 -11.19
C THR A 42 -1.94 4.01 -10.44
N ALA A 43 -1.77 5.11 -11.18
CA ALA A 43 -1.76 6.46 -10.58
C ALA A 43 -3.08 6.76 -9.85
N THR A 44 -4.20 6.31 -10.40
CA THR A 44 -5.53 6.47 -9.78
C THR A 44 -5.61 5.77 -8.44
N TYR A 45 -5.13 4.53 -8.33
CA TYR A 45 -5.14 3.81 -7.07
C TYR A 45 -4.20 4.44 -6.04
N ALA A 46 -3.00 4.87 -6.46
CA ALA A 46 -2.05 5.55 -5.59
C ALA A 46 -2.64 6.85 -5.00
N LEU A 47 -3.35 7.65 -5.81
CA LEU A 47 -4.03 8.85 -5.34
C LEU A 47 -5.17 8.53 -4.36
N ALA A 48 -5.93 7.46 -4.60
CA ALA A 48 -6.97 7.00 -3.67
C ALA A 48 -6.39 6.51 -2.34
N LEU A 49 -5.19 5.91 -2.36
CA LEU A 49 -4.51 5.39 -1.18
C LEU A 49 -3.78 6.48 -0.35
N ALA A 50 -3.37 7.57 -1.00
CA ALA A 50 -2.61 8.67 -0.40
C ALA A 50 -3.13 9.20 0.95
N PRO A 51 -4.44 9.48 1.17
CA PRO A 51 -4.92 9.96 2.47
C PRO A 51 -4.74 8.94 3.60
N TYR A 52 -4.84 7.64 3.29
CA TYR A 52 -4.61 6.58 4.28
C TYR A 52 -3.13 6.45 4.62
N LEU A 53 -2.26 6.57 3.60
CA LEU A 53 -0.82 6.63 3.80
C LEU A 53 -0.41 7.84 4.64
N ALA A 54 -0.95 9.03 4.38
CA ALA A 54 -0.66 10.24 5.14
C ALA A 54 -1.00 10.04 6.63
N LYS A 55 -2.22 9.57 6.92
CA LYS A 55 -2.63 9.21 8.28
C LYS A 55 -1.70 8.17 8.92
N ALA A 56 -1.32 7.13 8.17
CA ALA A 56 -0.41 6.10 8.62
C ALA A 56 1.05 6.60 8.74
N ALA A 57 1.42 7.73 8.14
CA ALA A 57 2.71 8.38 8.31
C ALA A 57 2.69 9.41 9.46
N GLY A 58 1.52 9.81 9.95
CA GLY A 58 1.36 10.87 10.95
C GLY A 58 1.33 12.28 10.35
N LEU A 59 0.94 12.39 9.07
CA LEU A 59 0.70 13.65 8.37
C LEU A 59 -0.77 14.06 8.47
#